data_AF-A0A1B2YZK5-F1
#
_entry.id   AF-A0A1B2YZK5-F1
#
_cell.length_a   1.000
_cell.length_b   1.000
_cell.length_c   1.000
_cell.angle_alpha   90.00
_cell.angle_beta   90.00
_cell.angle_gamma   90.00
#
_symmetry.space_group_name_H-M   'P 1'
#
loop_
_entity.id
_entity.type
_entity.pdbx_description
1 polymer ?
#
loop_
_entity_poly.entity_id
_entity_poly.type
_entity_poly.pdbx_seq_one_letter_code
_entity_poly.pdbx_strand_id
1 'polypeptide(L)'
;MSLLLQEMVIASSAKFMKNKEQQKNINYMPLVYEKFKIDSTRFETSNQYYMSTIDKYQEILEGAKANLESRKDSFKEIKTRLDSLRIDSINIVKKNQNKVDSLVFKNSKLQKLNIKKPTDRTLRK
;
A
#
# COMPACT_ATOMS: atom_id res chain seq x y z
N MET A 1 0.94 6.50 29.10
CA MET A 1 2.14 5.69 28.77
C MET A 1 1.91 4.77 27.57
N SER A 2 0.82 3.99 27.52
CA SER A 2 0.52 3.06 26.40
C SER A 2 0.65 3.69 25.00
N LEU A 3 -0.01 4.84 24.77
CA LEU A 3 0.07 5.57 23.49
C LEU A 3 1.50 6.01 23.14
N LEU A 4 2.30 6.39 24.14
CA LEU A 4 3.70 6.75 23.94
C LEU A 4 4.51 5.53 23.46
N LEU A 5 4.39 4.39 24.15
CA LEU A 5 5.09 3.16 23.76
C LEU A 5 4.70 2.69 22.36
N GLN A 6 3.41 2.77 22.02
CA GLN A 6 2.94 2.51 20.65
C GLN A 6 3.70 3.35 19.62
N GLU A 7 3.79 4.66 19.82
CA GLU A 7 4.43 5.57 18.85
C GLU A 7 5.96 5.38 18.82
N MET A 8 6.58 5.05 19.95
CA MET A 8 8.01 4.68 20.02
C MET A 8 8.31 3.39 19.24
N VAL A 9 7.44 2.37 19.32
CA VAL A 9 7.57 1.12 18.56
C VAL A 9 7.41 1.36 17.06
N ILE A 10 6.49 2.24 16.67
CA ILE A 10 6.33 2.64 15.26
C ILE A 10 7.60 3.36 14.77
N ALA A 11 8.11 4.33 15.54
CA ALA A 11 9.30 5.08 15.18
C ALA A 11 10.55 4.19 15.09
N SER A 12 10.72 3.24 16.02
CA SER A 12 11.86 2.31 16.01
C SER A 12 11.80 1.35 14.83
N SER A 13 10.61 0.84 14.49
CA SER A 13 10.41 -0.04 13.34
C SER A 13 10.56 0.70 12.01
N ALA A 14 10.08 1.94 11.93
CA ALA A 14 10.15 2.77 10.73
C ALA A 14 11.59 3.12 10.32
N LYS A 15 12.56 3.09 11.25
CA LYS A 15 13.99 3.27 10.96
C LYS A 15 14.48 2.35 9.84
N PHE A 16 13.96 1.13 9.75
CA PHE A 16 14.41 0.13 8.78
C PHE A 16 13.60 0.15 7.47
N MET A 17 12.54 0.96 7.40
CA MET A 17 11.65 1.07 6.24
C MET A 17 12.09 2.22 5.32
N LYS A 18 11.92 2.05 4.01
CA LYS A 18 12.15 3.12 3.04
C LYS A 18 11.10 4.23 3.21
N ASN A 19 11.53 5.47 3.33
CA ASN A 19 10.65 6.64 3.29
C ASN A 19 10.24 7.00 1.85
N LYS A 20 9.50 8.10 1.69
CA LYS A 20 9.07 8.62 0.37
C LYS A 20 10.25 8.95 -0.55
N GLU A 21 11.37 9.37 0.03
CA GLU A 21 12.64 9.67 -0.65
C GLU A 21 13.53 8.42 -0.84
N GLN A 22 13.00 7.21 -0.60
CA GLN A 22 13.71 5.93 -0.66
C GLN A 22 14.89 5.76 0.32
N GLN A 23 14.97 6.63 1.32
CA GLN A 23 16.00 6.59 2.36
C GLN A 23 15.61 5.61 3.47
N LYS A 24 16.62 5.01 4.09
CA LYS A 24 16.51 4.09 5.24
C LYS A 24 17.42 4.55 6.37
N ASN A 25 17.33 3.92 7.54
CA ASN A 25 18.14 4.17 8.73
C ASN A 25 17.94 5.57 9.35
N ILE A 26 16.77 6.18 9.14
CA ILE A 26 16.42 7.49 9.71
C ILE A 26 15.90 7.28 11.13
N ASN A 27 16.39 8.07 12.08
CA ASN A 27 15.90 8.04 13.45
C ASN A 27 14.65 8.91 13.60
N TYR A 28 13.49 8.28 13.80
CA TYR A 28 12.21 8.98 14.00
C TYR A 28 11.86 9.21 15.48
N MET A 29 12.69 8.75 16.42
CA MET A 29 12.41 8.94 17.85
C MET A 29 12.28 10.41 18.29
N PRO A 30 13.05 11.38 17.72
CA PRO A 30 12.86 12.80 18.04
C PRO A 30 11.44 13.31 17.77
N LEU A 31 10.77 12.81 16.72
CA LEU A 31 9.39 13.19 16.41
C LEU A 31 8.41 12.71 17.49
N VAL A 32 8.68 11.55 18.09
CA VAL A 32 7.89 11.04 19.20
C VAL A 32 8.09 11.92 20.43
N TYR A 33 9.33 12.22 20.78
CA TYR A 33 9.67 13.10 21.91
C TYR A 33 9.04 14.49 21.77
N GLU A 34 9.11 15.08 20.58
CA GLU A 34 8.45 16.36 20.28
C GLU A 34 6.93 16.27 20.45
N LYS A 35 6.29 15.24 19.87
CA LYS A 35 4.83 15.02 19.97
C LYS A 35 4.33 14.90 21.40
N PHE A 36 5.08 14.22 22.26
CA PHE A 36 4.70 14.01 23.66
C PHE A 36 5.28 15.04 24.63
N LYS A 37 6.08 16.00 24.14
CA LYS A 37 6.77 17.01 24.95
C LYS A 37 7.61 16.41 26.07
N ILE A 38 8.33 15.35 25.75
CA ILE A 38 9.25 14.65 26.65
C ILE A 38 10.61 14.51 25.99
N ASP A 39 11.63 14.13 26.77
CA ASP A 39 12.92 13.69 26.28
C ASP A 39 13.18 12.23 26.68
N SER A 40 14.36 11.71 26.34
CA SER A 40 14.78 10.35 26.67
C SER A 40 14.87 10.11 28.17
N THR A 41 15.36 11.08 28.94
CA THR A 41 15.53 10.96 30.40
C THR A 41 14.17 10.90 31.10
N ARG A 42 13.22 11.75 30.70
CA ARG A 42 11.84 11.76 31.19
C ARG A 42 11.12 10.45 30.87
N PHE A 43 11.34 9.89 29.68
CA PHE A 43 10.85 8.57 29.33
C PHE A 43 11.46 7.50 30.23
N GLU A 44 12.78 7.48 30.39
CA GLU A 44 13.49 6.49 31.19
C GLU A 44 13.01 6.49 32.65
N THR A 45 12.90 7.65 33.29
CA THR A 45 12.38 7.76 34.66
C THR A 45 10.95 7.23 34.77
N SER A 46 10.08 7.59 33.83
CA SER A 46 8.70 7.09 33.81
C SER A 46 8.64 5.59 33.59
N ASN A 47 9.48 5.07 32.69
CA ASN A 47 9.57 3.66 32.39
C ASN A 47 10.04 2.85 33.60
N GLN A 48 11.07 3.31 34.31
CA GLN A 48 11.54 2.71 35.56
C GLN A 48 10.46 2.69 36.63
N TYR A 49 9.70 3.79 36.80
CA TYR A 49 8.57 3.84 37.73
C TYR A 49 7.54 2.75 37.42
N TYR A 50 7.09 2.64 36.17
CA TYR A 50 6.08 1.63 35.83
C TYR A 50 6.64 0.20 35.89
N MET A 51 7.89 -0.03 35.51
CA MET A 51 8.53 -1.35 35.64
C MET A 51 8.57 -1.85 37.09
N SER A 52 8.61 -0.95 38.08
CA SER A 52 8.51 -1.34 39.50
C SER A 52 7.14 -1.88 39.91
N THR A 53 6.09 -1.62 39.11
CA THR A 53 4.71 -2.06 39.36
C THR A 53 4.23 -2.93 38.20
N ILE A 54 4.51 -4.23 38.30
CA ILE A 54 4.34 -5.20 37.20
C ILE A 54 2.93 -5.16 36.60
N ASP A 55 1.87 -5.22 37.41
CA ASP A 55 0.48 -5.26 36.92
C ASP A 55 0.13 -4.03 36.07
N LYS A 56 0.52 -2.84 36.52
CA LYS A 56 0.31 -1.59 35.78
C LYS A 56 1.13 -1.56 34.48
N TYR A 57 2.35 -2.07 34.52
CA TYR A 57 3.18 -2.11 33.32
C TYR A 57 2.63 -3.07 32.27
N GLN A 58 2.10 -4.22 32.71
CA GLN A 58 1.40 -5.15 31.82
C GLN A 58 0.20 -4.49 31.15
N GLU A 59 -0.67 -3.81 31.90
CA GLU A 59 -1.80 -3.07 31.34
C GLU A 59 -1.36 -2.04 30.29
N ILE A 60 -0.29 -1.31 30.56
CA ILE A 60 0.29 -0.33 29.62
C ILE A 60 0.75 -1.00 28.32
N LEU A 61 1.44 -2.15 28.41
CA LEU A 61 1.92 -2.91 27.26
C LEU A 61 0.77 -3.52 26.45
N GLU A 62 -0.19 -4.13 27.13
CA GLU A 62 -1.39 -4.71 26.51
C GLU A 62 -2.21 -3.64 25.78
N GLY A 63 -2.41 -2.48 26.39
CA GLY A 63 -3.05 -1.34 25.73
C GLY A 63 -2.28 -0.89 24.49
N ALA A 64 -0.93 -0.84 24.55
CA ALA A 64 -0.13 -0.41 23.41
C ALA A 64 -0.24 -1.41 22.24
N LYS A 65 -0.23 -2.71 22.56
CA LYS A 65 -0.44 -3.80 21.62
C LYS A 65 -1.84 -3.75 21.00
N ALA A 66 -2.89 -3.59 21.80
CA ALA A 66 -4.26 -3.50 21.32
C ALA A 66 -4.45 -2.32 20.34
N ASN A 67 -3.89 -1.16 20.67
CA ASN A 67 -3.92 0.01 19.79
C ASN A 67 -3.15 -0.22 18.47
N LEU A 68 -2.05 -0.96 18.49
CA LEU A 68 -1.30 -1.33 17.29
C LEU A 68 -2.09 -2.28 16.38
N GLU A 69 -2.70 -3.33 16.96
CA GLU A 69 -3.52 -4.28 16.19
C GLU A 69 -4.75 -3.59 15.59
N SER A 70 -5.45 -2.74 16.35
CA SER A 70 -6.59 -1.97 15.84
C SER A 70 -6.21 -1.09 14.64
N ARG A 71 -5.08 -0.39 14.71
CA ARG A 71 -4.58 0.42 13.58
C ARG A 71 -4.20 -0.46 12.39
N LYS A 72 -3.53 -1.59 12.64
CA LYS A 72 -3.14 -2.53 11.60
C LYS A 72 -4.36 -3.09 10.85
N ASP A 73 -5.43 -3.43 11.56
CA ASP A 73 -6.67 -3.90 10.95
C ASP A 73 -7.33 -2.81 10.10
N SER A 74 -7.37 -1.58 10.61
CA SER A 74 -7.86 -0.42 9.86
C SER A 74 -7.07 -0.19 8.56
N PHE A 75 -5.73 -0.24 8.63
CA PHE A 75 -4.88 -0.09 7.44
C PHE A 75 -4.99 -1.28 6.48
N LYS A 76 -5.21 -2.49 6.99
CA LYS A 76 -5.43 -3.68 6.18
C LYS A 76 -6.71 -3.53 5.36
N GLU A 77 -7.80 -3.07 5.96
CA GLU A 77 -9.06 -2.82 5.25
C GLU A 77 -8.92 -1.72 4.19
N ILE A 78 -8.24 -0.62 4.50
CA ILE A 78 -7.98 0.44 3.51
C ILE A 78 -7.17 -0.13 2.34
N LYS A 79 -6.15 -0.94 2.63
CA LYS A 79 -5.31 -1.57 1.60
C LYS A 79 -6.10 -2.52 0.71
N THR A 80 -6.95 -3.39 1.28
CA THR A 80 -7.75 -4.33 0.47
C THR A 80 -8.72 -3.60 -0.44
N ARG A 81 -9.38 -2.54 0.04
CA ARG A 81 -10.26 -1.71 -0.78
C ARG A 81 -9.49 -1.04 -1.93
N LEU A 82 -8.31 -0.48 -1.64
CA LEU A 82 -7.46 0.16 -2.66
C LEU A 82 -6.99 -0.84 -3.72
N ASP A 83 -6.60 -2.05 -3.30
CA ASP A 83 -6.17 -3.11 -4.20
C ASP A 83 -7.30 -3.53 -5.14
N SER A 84 -8.53 -3.68 -4.63
CA SER A 84 -9.71 -3.97 -5.46
C SER A 84 -9.98 -2.88 -6.50
N LEU A 85 -9.96 -1.60 -6.09
CA LEU A 85 -10.14 -0.47 -7.01
C LEU A 85 -9.06 -0.43 -8.10
N ARG A 86 -7.82 -0.76 -7.74
CA ARG A 86 -6.70 -0.83 -8.69
C ARG A 86 -6.89 -1.97 -9.70
N ILE A 87 -7.32 -3.14 -9.23
CA ILE A 87 -7.60 -4.31 -10.08
C ILE A 87 -8.73 -3.98 -11.06
N ASP A 88 -9.81 -3.37 -10.58
CA ASP A 88 -10.95 -2.97 -11.41
C ASP A 88 -10.52 -1.99 -12.50
N SER A 89 -9.74 -0.97 -12.14
CA SER A 89 -9.19 0.00 -13.09
C SER A 89 -8.35 -0.67 -14.19
N ILE A 90 -7.47 -1.62 -13.81
CA ILE A 90 -6.65 -2.38 -14.75
C ILE A 90 -7.52 -3.24 -15.68
N ASN A 91 -8.56 -3.88 -15.14
CA ASN A 91 -9.46 -4.74 -15.90
C ASN A 91 -10.29 -3.95 -16.93
N ILE A 92 -10.74 -2.74 -16.58
CA ILE A 92 -11.43 -1.84 -17.51
C ILE A 92 -10.52 -1.48 -18.68
N VAL A 93 -9.27 -1.09 -18.40
CA VAL A 93 -8.28 -0.75 -19.44
C VAL A 93 -8.02 -1.95 -20.35
N LYS A 94 -7.78 -3.14 -19.79
CA LYS A 94 -7.58 -4.38 -20.57
C LYS A 94 -8.78 -4.72 -21.46
N LYS A 95 -10.01 -4.59 -20.95
CA LYS A 95 -11.23 -4.83 -21.73
C LYS A 95 -11.34 -3.87 -22.92
N ASN A 96 -10.97 -2.61 -22.74
CA ASN A 96 -10.97 -1.61 -23.81
C ASN A 96 -9.86 -1.86 -24.84
N GLN A 97 -8.65 -2.23 -24.41
CA GLN A 97 -7.56 -2.65 -25.31
C GLN A 97 -7.99 -3.85 -26.17
N ASN A 98 -8.54 -4.90 -25.57
CA ASN A 98 -9.01 -6.08 -26.30
C ASN A 98 -10.10 -5.75 -27.33
N LYS A 99 -10.98 -4.77 -27.04
CA LYS A 99 -11.96 -4.26 -28.00
C LYS A 99 -11.28 -3.56 -29.17
N VAL A 100 -10.30 -2.69 -28.91
CA VAL A 100 -9.53 -2.01 -29.96
C VAL A 100 -8.79 -3.04 -30.83
N ASP A 101 -8.11 -4.00 -30.23
CA ASP A 101 -7.35 -5.03 -30.96
C ASP A 101 -8.26 -5.91 -31.83
N SER A 102 -9.43 -6.28 -31.33
CA SER A 102 -10.41 -7.03 -32.12
C SER A 102 -11.04 -6.22 -33.26
N LEU A 103 -11.20 -4.90 -33.10
CA LEU A 103 -11.62 -4.00 -34.18
C LEU A 103 -10.53 -3.85 -35.26
N VAL A 104 -9.27 -3.67 -34.86
CA VAL A 104 -8.12 -3.63 -35.78
C VAL A 104 -8.02 -4.92 -36.57
N PHE A 105 -8.17 -6.07 -35.91
CA PHE A 105 -8.16 -7.37 -36.58
C PHE A 105 -9.32 -7.51 -37.58
N LYS A 106 -10.55 -7.12 -37.23
CA LYS A 106 -11.70 -7.15 -38.15
C LYS A 106 -11.49 -6.25 -39.37
N ASN A 107 -10.99 -5.03 -39.18
CA ASN A 107 -10.72 -4.09 -40.27
C ASN A 107 -9.66 -4.61 -41.24
N SER A 108 -8.57 -5.20 -40.73
CA SER A 108 -7.54 -5.81 -41.58
C SER A 108 -8.07 -7.01 -42.38
N LYS A 109 -9.00 -7.80 -41.83
CA LYS A 109 -9.66 -8.91 -42.52
C LYS A 109 -10.60 -8.41 -43.62
N LEU A 110 -11.40 -7.37 -43.34
CA LEU A 110 -12.31 -6.74 -44.31
C LEU A 110 -11.55 -6.13 -45.50
N GLN A 111 -10.43 -5.45 -45.26
CA GLN A 111 -9.55 -4.96 -46.34
C GLN A 111 -9.03 -6.10 -47.23
N LYS A 112 -8.61 -7.23 -46.65
CA LYS A 112 -8.15 -8.42 -47.40
C LYS A 112 -9.27 -9.06 -48.24
N LEU A 113 -10.52 -9.03 -47.76
CA LEU A 113 -11.68 -9.52 -48.52
C LEU A 113 -12.02 -8.61 -49.70
N ASN A 114 -11.90 -7.28 -49.56
CA ASN A 114 -12.18 -6.32 -50.62
C ASN A 114 -11.11 -6.25 -51.72
N ILE A 115 -9.91 -6.82 -51.50
CA ILE A 115 -8.82 -6.87 -52.51
C ILE A 115 -8.93 -8.09 -53.45
N LYS A 116 -9.78 -9.09 -53.15
CA LYS A 116 -10.13 -10.14 -54.12
C LYS A 116 -11.18 -9.61 -55.10
N LYS A 117 -10.77 -8.76 -56.06
CA LYS A 117 -11.61 -8.48 -57.24
C LYS A 117 -11.80 -9.78 -58.04
N PRO A 118 -12.98 -10.03 -58.64
CA PRO A 118 -13.20 -11.21 -59.47
C PRO A 118 -12.21 -11.16 -60.64
N THR A 119 -11.35 -12.17 -60.74
CA THR A 119 -10.52 -12.37 -61.92
C THR A 119 -11.46 -12.59 -63.10
N ASP A 120 -11.49 -11.59 -63.98
CA ASP A 120 -12.22 -11.61 -65.23
C ASP A 120 -11.75 -12.81 -66.06
N ARG A 121 -12.60 -13.83 -66.17
CA ARG A 121 -12.37 -14.96 -67.09
C ARG A 121 -12.84 -14.53 -68.48
N THR A 122 -12.20 -13.53 -69.07
CA THR A 122 -12.36 -13.25 -70.50
C THR A 122 -11.49 -14.23 -71.29
N LEU A 123 -12.18 -15.15 -71.97
CA LEU A 123 -11.91 -15.64 -73.32
C LEU A 123 -10.47 -16.15 -73.59
N ARG A 124 -10.28 -17.47 -73.46
CA ARG A 124 -9.28 -18.17 -74.29
C ARG A 124 -9.98 -18.75 -75.52
N LYS A 125 -9.35 -18.45 -76.65
CA LYS A 125 -9.66 -18.71 -78.06
C LYS A 125 -10.16 -20.12 -78.34
#